data_AF-A0A916MMQ5-F1
#
_entry.id   AF-A0A916MMQ5-F1
#
_cell.length_a   1.000
_cell.length_b   1.000
_cell.length_c   1.000
_cell.angle_alpha   90.00
_cell.angle_beta   90.00
_cell.angle_gamma   90.00
#
_symmetry.space_group_name_H-M   'P 1'
#
loop_
_entity.id
_entity.type
_entity.pdbx_description
1 polymer ?
#
loop_
_entity_poly.entity_id
_entity_poly.type
_entity_poly.pdbx_seq_one_letter_code
_entity_poly.pdbx_strand_id
1 'polypeptide(L)'
;MNPNDLQNVWQEFNRATHISPIRNEKHYAEMVRLADSLTEVIGSAEKHPLLDLFDLVSELIRAYDAEHYVVPDAPPREVLRFLMEQHGLAQSDLPEVGNQSVISMLLSGARQLNVRQIQALAARFHVSPTVFIEKTGTLH
;
A
#
# COMPACT_ATOMS: atom_id res chain seq x y z
N MET A 1 -13.42 -31.38 -16.45
CA MET A 1 -13.24 -31.67 -15.00
C MET A 1 -14.61 -31.60 -14.34
N ASN A 2 -15.01 -32.61 -13.55
CA ASN A 2 -16.27 -32.59 -12.80
C ASN A 2 -16.12 -31.68 -11.56
N PRO A 3 -17.11 -30.85 -11.20
CA PRO A 3 -17.07 -30.06 -9.96
C PRO A 3 -16.75 -30.86 -8.70
N ASN A 4 -17.14 -32.14 -8.63
CA ASN A 4 -16.82 -33.02 -7.51
C ASN A 4 -15.34 -33.41 -7.48
N ASP A 5 -14.70 -33.56 -8.64
CA ASP A 5 -13.24 -33.81 -8.72
C ASP A 5 -12.48 -32.54 -8.28
N LEU A 6 -12.98 -31.37 -8.67
CA LEU A 6 -12.45 -30.07 -8.25
C LEU A 6 -12.53 -29.90 -6.73
N GLN A 7 -13.62 -30.34 -6.10
CA GLN A 7 -13.81 -30.21 -4.66
C GLN A 7 -12.69 -30.92 -3.87
N ASN A 8 -12.33 -32.14 -4.25
CA ASN A 8 -11.31 -32.91 -3.53
C ASN A 8 -9.93 -32.28 -3.69
N VAL A 9 -9.57 -31.92 -4.93
CA VAL A 9 -8.29 -31.24 -5.23
C VAL A 9 -8.21 -29.90 -4.50
N TRP A 10 -9.30 -29.13 -4.48
CA TRP A 10 -9.37 -27.87 -3.76
C TRP A 10 -9.22 -28.06 -2.24
N GLN A 11 -9.87 -29.06 -1.65
CA GLN A 11 -9.77 -29.32 -0.21
C GLN A 11 -8.36 -29.73 0.20
N GLU A 12 -7.68 -30.53 -0.61
CA GLU A 12 -6.29 -30.92 -0.35
C GLU A 12 -5.36 -29.70 -0.43
N PHE A 13 -5.47 -28.92 -1.49
CA PHE A 13 -4.70 -27.69 -1.68
C PHE A 13 -4.94 -26.67 -0.56
N ASN A 14 -6.21 -26.41 -0.21
CA ASN A 14 -6.57 -25.47 0.85
C ASN A 14 -6.10 -25.96 2.22
N ARG A 15 -6.11 -27.27 2.49
CA ARG A 15 -5.57 -27.81 3.76
C ARG A 15 -4.07 -27.58 3.90
N ALA A 16 -3.33 -27.63 2.79
CA ALA A 16 -1.88 -27.41 2.79
C ALA A 16 -1.50 -25.92 2.85
N THR A 17 -2.32 -25.04 2.27
CA THR A 17 -1.94 -23.63 2.04
C THR A 17 -2.77 -22.63 2.84
N HIS A 18 -3.97 -23.02 3.28
CA HIS A 18 -5.02 -22.14 3.82
C HIS A 18 -5.45 -21.01 2.89
N ILE A 19 -5.19 -21.12 1.58
CA ILE A 19 -5.57 -20.11 0.60
C ILE A 19 -7.10 -20.03 0.49
N SER A 20 -7.62 -18.88 0.87
CA SER A 20 -9.02 -18.48 0.76
C SER A 20 -9.12 -16.97 0.97
N PRO A 21 -10.26 -16.31 0.69
CA PRO A 21 -10.44 -14.91 1.02
C PRO A 21 -10.05 -14.64 2.48
N ILE A 22 -9.23 -13.62 2.71
CA ILE A 22 -8.69 -13.28 4.03
C ILE A 22 -9.81 -12.66 4.87
N ARG A 23 -10.06 -13.23 6.06
CA ARG A 23 -11.20 -12.84 6.92
C ARG A 23 -10.81 -12.17 8.23
N ASN A 24 -9.52 -12.22 8.59
CA ASN A 24 -9.03 -11.69 9.86
C ASN A 24 -7.50 -11.55 9.83
N GLU A 25 -6.99 -10.83 10.82
CA GLU A 25 -5.57 -10.51 10.96
C GLU A 25 -4.65 -11.74 11.09
N LYS A 26 -5.11 -12.80 11.76
CA LYS A 26 -4.31 -14.03 11.88
C LYS A 26 -4.12 -14.68 10.51
N HIS A 27 -5.19 -14.77 9.72
CA HIS A 27 -5.17 -15.32 8.37
C HIS A 27 -4.37 -14.42 7.41
N TYR A 28 -4.47 -13.10 7.57
CA TYR A 28 -3.61 -12.15 6.86
C TYR A 28 -2.13 -12.44 7.08
N ALA A 29 -1.71 -12.55 8.35
CA ALA A 29 -0.33 -12.87 8.69
C ALA A 29 0.12 -14.25 8.16
N GLU A 30 -0.79 -15.22 8.04
CA GLU A 30 -0.51 -16.52 7.40
C GLU A 30 -0.26 -16.36 5.89
N MET A 31 -1.09 -15.57 5.19
CA MET A 31 -0.91 -15.33 3.75
C MET A 31 0.37 -14.53 3.45
N VAL A 32 0.72 -13.55 4.29
CA VAL A 32 2.01 -12.82 4.16
C VAL A 32 3.20 -13.77 4.29
N ARG A 33 3.22 -14.64 5.31
CA ARG A 33 4.28 -15.65 5.46
C ARG A 33 4.37 -16.61 4.28
N LEU A 34 3.23 -16.96 3.70
CA LEU A 34 3.19 -17.80 2.51
C LEU A 34 3.79 -17.05 1.31
N ALA A 35 3.42 -15.78 1.09
CA ALA A 35 4.00 -14.95 0.04
C ALA A 35 5.53 -14.84 0.19
N ASP A 36 6.03 -14.58 1.40
CA ASP A 36 7.46 -14.55 1.69
C ASP A 36 8.14 -15.88 1.32
N SER A 37 7.59 -16.99 1.78
CA SER A 37 8.12 -18.33 1.47
C SER A 37 8.11 -18.64 -0.03
N LEU A 38 7.10 -18.17 -0.77
CA LEU A 38 7.04 -18.32 -2.22
C LEU A 38 8.15 -17.53 -2.90
N THR A 39 8.44 -16.30 -2.44
CA THR A 39 9.55 -15.51 -3.00
C THR A 39 10.91 -16.15 -2.78
N GLU A 40 11.13 -16.81 -1.62
CA GLU A 40 12.36 -17.54 -1.33
C GLU A 40 12.58 -18.71 -2.31
N VAL A 41 11.51 -19.44 -2.65
CA VAL A 41 11.57 -20.58 -3.57
C VAL A 41 11.70 -20.13 -5.03
N ILE A 42 10.95 -19.10 -5.43
CA ILE A 42 10.98 -18.54 -6.79
C ILE A 42 12.38 -17.94 -7.08
N GLY A 43 12.98 -17.27 -6.09
CA GLY A 43 14.27 -16.61 -6.22
C GLY A 43 14.25 -15.57 -7.34
N SER A 44 15.25 -15.64 -8.24
CA SER A 44 15.39 -14.72 -9.39
C SER A 44 14.88 -15.31 -10.71
N ALA A 45 14.14 -16.42 -10.66
CA ALA A 45 13.65 -17.07 -11.87
C ALA A 45 12.58 -16.22 -12.57
N GLU A 46 12.85 -15.82 -13.82
CA GLU A 46 11.87 -15.11 -14.66
C GLU A 46 10.62 -15.93 -14.96
N LYS A 47 10.74 -17.27 -14.88
CA LYS A 47 9.63 -18.22 -15.08
C LYS A 47 9.74 -19.31 -14.02
N HIS A 48 8.79 -19.33 -13.09
CA HIS A 48 8.67 -20.36 -12.06
C HIS A 48 7.20 -20.80 -11.94
N PRO A 49 6.89 -22.11 -11.80
CA PRO A 49 5.50 -22.59 -11.70
C PRO A 49 4.69 -21.99 -10.54
N LEU A 50 5.38 -21.47 -9.52
CA LEU A 50 4.74 -20.82 -8.36
C LEU A 50 4.55 -19.30 -8.51
N LEU A 51 4.95 -18.69 -9.64
CA LEU A 51 4.69 -17.26 -9.87
C LEU A 51 3.19 -16.96 -9.86
N ASP A 52 2.40 -17.73 -10.60
CA ASP A 52 0.94 -17.57 -10.64
C ASP A 52 0.30 -17.74 -9.25
N LEU A 53 0.88 -18.60 -8.41
CA LEU A 53 0.43 -18.79 -7.04
C LEU A 53 0.78 -17.58 -6.16
N PHE A 54 2.00 -17.06 -6.29
CA PHE A 54 2.42 -15.85 -5.60
C PHE A 54 1.51 -14.68 -5.96
N ASP A 55 1.24 -14.46 -7.25
CA ASP A 55 0.35 -13.39 -7.72
C ASP A 55 -1.06 -13.51 -7.11
N LEU A 56 -1.61 -14.73 -7.05
CA LEU A 56 -2.91 -14.98 -6.41
C LEU A 56 -2.89 -14.64 -4.92
N VAL A 57 -1.86 -15.06 -4.18
CA VAL A 57 -1.73 -14.76 -2.75
C VAL A 57 -1.56 -13.26 -2.51
N SER A 58 -0.74 -12.59 -3.32
CA SER A 58 -0.54 -11.15 -3.27
C SER A 58 -1.83 -10.36 -3.51
N GLU A 59 -2.68 -10.81 -4.44
CA GLU A 59 -3.99 -10.18 -4.67
C GLU A 59 -4.95 -10.36 -3.49
N LEU A 60 -4.91 -11.49 -2.79
CA LEU A 60 -5.70 -11.70 -1.58
C LEU A 60 -5.27 -10.77 -0.44
N ILE A 61 -3.95 -10.62 -0.24
CA ILE A 61 -3.35 -9.69 0.73
C ILE A 61 -3.78 -8.27 0.39
N ARG A 62 -3.60 -7.84 -0.88
CA ARG A 62 -3.97 -6.51 -1.37
C ARG A 62 -5.45 -6.20 -1.15
N ALA A 63 -6.34 -7.17 -1.39
CA ALA A 63 -7.77 -7.00 -1.17
C ALA A 63 -8.09 -6.79 0.32
N TYR A 64 -7.45 -7.54 1.21
CA TYR A 64 -7.60 -7.37 2.65
C TYR A 64 -7.10 -6.01 3.13
N ASP A 65 -5.91 -5.61 2.67
CA ASP A 65 -5.30 -4.31 2.98
C ASP A 65 -6.18 -3.14 2.57
N ALA A 66 -6.78 -3.21 1.37
CA ALA A 66 -7.65 -2.15 0.89
C ALA A 66 -8.88 -1.93 1.78
N GLU A 67 -9.38 -2.98 2.45
CA GLU A 67 -10.53 -2.91 3.36
C GLU A 67 -10.15 -2.55 4.80
N HIS A 68 -9.02 -3.07 5.29
CA HIS A 68 -8.65 -3.02 6.72
C HIS A 68 -7.56 -2.00 7.04
N TYR A 69 -6.64 -1.80 6.09
CA TYR A 69 -5.54 -0.85 6.16
C TYR A 69 -5.78 0.27 5.16
N VAL A 70 -6.92 0.94 5.31
CA VAL A 70 -7.11 2.24 4.68
C VAL A 70 -6.02 3.13 5.25
N VAL A 71 -5.08 3.58 4.40
CA VAL A 71 -4.12 4.63 4.76
C VAL A 71 -4.94 5.70 5.49
N PRO A 72 -4.69 5.96 6.79
CA PRO A 72 -5.50 6.89 7.55
C PRO A 72 -5.64 8.18 6.75
N ASP A 73 -6.81 8.83 6.80
CA ASP A 73 -6.98 10.22 6.33
C ASP A 73 -6.17 11.14 7.25
N ALA A 74 -4.85 10.94 7.30
CA ALA A 74 -3.93 11.91 7.80
C ALA A 74 -4.05 13.10 6.84
N PRO A 75 -4.35 14.30 7.34
CA PRO A 75 -4.43 15.46 6.48
C PRO A 75 -3.08 15.58 5.75
N PRO A 76 -3.05 16.01 4.48
CA PRO A 76 -1.82 16.01 3.68
C PRO A 76 -0.62 16.71 4.33
N ARG A 77 -0.89 17.67 5.24
CA ARG A 77 0.11 18.33 6.07
C ARG A 77 0.83 17.40 7.06
N GLU A 78 0.15 16.41 7.61
CA GLU A 78 0.72 15.39 8.50
C GLU A 78 1.53 14.37 7.73
N VAL A 79 1.04 13.96 6.56
CA VAL A 79 1.81 13.12 5.63
C VAL A 79 3.11 13.82 5.22
N LEU A 80 3.04 15.10 4.87
CA LEU A 80 4.21 15.91 4.57
C LEU A 80 5.18 16.00 5.76
N ARG A 81 4.66 16.27 6.97
CA ARG A 81 5.49 16.35 8.18
C ARG A 81 6.21 15.04 8.46
N PHE A 82 5.49 13.92 8.40
CA PHE A 82 6.05 12.59 8.58
C PHE A 82 7.15 12.30 7.57
N LEU A 83 6.92 12.53 6.28
CA LEU A 83 7.93 12.31 5.24
C LEU A 83 9.14 13.23 5.39
N MET A 84 8.96 14.48 5.81
CA MET A 84 10.09 15.35 6.13
C MET A 84 10.91 14.81 7.31
N GLU A 85 10.26 14.36 8.38
CA GLU A 85 10.92 13.80 9.57
C GLU A 85 11.68 12.50 9.24
N GLN A 86 11.07 11.58 8.50
CA GLN A 86 11.71 10.31 8.10
C GLN A 86 12.95 10.53 7.23
N HIS A 87 12.96 11.57 6.41
CA HIS A 87 14.07 11.91 5.53
C HIS A 87 15.03 12.95 6.13
N GLY A 88 14.81 13.41 7.36
CA GLY A 88 15.64 14.43 8.01
C GLY A 88 15.65 15.78 7.28
N LEU A 89 14.57 16.13 6.58
CA LEU A 89 14.46 17.34 5.77
C LEU A 89 13.91 18.52 6.57
N ALA A 90 14.56 19.67 6.44
CA ALA A 90 14.02 20.95 6.88
C ALA A 90 13.04 21.53 5.83
N GLN A 91 12.26 22.54 6.24
CA GLN A 91 11.35 23.25 5.33
C GLN A 91 12.09 23.96 4.18
N SER A 92 13.38 24.27 4.32
CA SER A 92 14.21 24.83 3.24
C SER A 92 14.54 23.83 2.14
N ASP A 93 14.36 22.53 2.41
CA ASP A 93 14.93 21.46 1.59
C ASP A 93 13.94 20.88 0.57
N LEU A 94 12.81 21.57 0.37
CA LEU A 94 11.77 21.25 -0.63
C LEU A 94 11.52 22.43 -1.61
N PRO A 95 12.55 22.97 -2.27
CA PRO A 95 12.43 24.13 -3.16
C PRO A 95 11.45 23.91 -4.33
N GLU A 96 11.24 22.67 -4.76
CA GLU A 96 10.29 22.27 -5.80
C GLU A 96 8.82 22.53 -5.40
N VAL A 97 8.54 22.48 -4.10
CA VAL A 97 7.21 22.72 -3.52
C VAL A 97 6.97 24.22 -3.34
N GLY A 98 7.99 24.94 -2.88
CA GLY A 98 7.97 26.37 -2.64
C GLY A 98 9.09 26.81 -1.71
N ASN A 99 9.10 28.10 -1.39
CA ASN A 99 10.02 28.60 -0.35
C ASN A 99 9.58 28.15 1.05
N GLN A 100 10.45 28.36 2.03
CA GLN A 100 10.21 27.98 3.44
C GLN A 100 8.88 28.53 3.99
N SER A 101 8.51 29.77 3.65
CA SER A 101 7.26 30.38 4.11
C SER A 101 6.03 29.66 3.55
N VAL A 102 6.06 29.25 2.28
CA VAL A 102 4.99 28.45 1.67
C VAL A 102 4.87 27.10 2.38
N ILE A 103 5.99 26.43 2.64
CA ILE A 103 5.99 25.11 3.28
C ILE A 103 5.49 25.20 4.73
N SER A 104 5.85 26.27 5.46
CA SER A 104 5.30 26.55 6.79
C SER A 104 3.78 26.68 6.77
N MET A 105 3.21 27.41 5.81
CA MET A 105 1.75 27.54 5.64
C MET A 105 1.06 26.23 5.28
N LEU A 106 1.73 25.36 4.51
CA LEU A 106 1.22 24.01 4.20
C LEU A 106 1.20 23.13 5.46
N LEU A 107 2.30 23.12 6.24
CA LEU A 107 2.44 22.32 7.46
C LEU A 107 1.49 22.76 8.58
N SER A 108 1.16 24.06 8.67
CA SER A 108 0.17 24.57 9.61
C SER A 108 -1.27 24.33 9.14
N GLY A 109 -1.49 24.05 7.86
CA GLY A 109 -2.81 23.95 7.25
C GLY A 109 -3.45 25.31 6.93
N ALA A 110 -2.70 26.40 7.04
CA ALA A 110 -3.15 27.73 6.56
C ALA A 110 -3.35 27.76 5.03
N ARG A 111 -2.73 26.80 4.31
CA ARG A 111 -2.90 26.61 2.87
C ARG A 111 -2.97 25.11 2.54
N GLN A 112 -3.82 24.75 1.58
CA GLN A 112 -3.85 23.41 1.00
C GLN A 112 -2.78 23.23 -0.09
N LEU A 113 -2.32 21.99 -0.26
CA LEU A 113 -1.45 21.61 -1.36
C LEU A 113 -2.19 21.75 -2.70
N ASN A 114 -1.51 22.32 -3.70
CA ASN A 114 -2.03 22.30 -5.07
C ASN A 114 -1.49 21.11 -5.87
N VAL A 115 -2.09 20.84 -7.03
CA VAL A 115 -1.73 19.69 -7.89
C VAL A 115 -0.24 19.67 -8.26
N ARG A 116 0.36 20.83 -8.58
CA ARG A 116 1.80 20.93 -8.90
C ARG A 116 2.66 20.49 -7.72
N GLN A 117 2.31 20.93 -6.51
CA GLN A 117 3.02 20.60 -5.28
C GLN A 117 2.85 19.12 -4.92
N ILE A 118 1.65 18.57 -5.08
CA ILE A 118 1.37 17.14 -4.89
C ILE A 118 2.26 16.29 -5.81
N GLN A 119 2.35 16.64 -7.10
CA GLN A 119 3.19 15.93 -8.06
C GLN A 119 4.68 16.02 -7.69
N ALA A 120 5.15 17.20 -7.28
CA ALA A 120 6.53 17.40 -6.85
C ALA A 120 6.86 16.57 -5.60
N LEU A 121 5.97 16.55 -4.61
CA LEU A 121 6.13 15.77 -3.38
C LEU A 121 6.09 14.26 -3.65
N ALA A 122 5.16 13.80 -4.48
CA ALA A 122 5.05 12.40 -4.88
C ALA A 122 6.34 11.92 -5.56
N ALA A 123 6.90 12.72 -6.47
CA ALA A 123 8.18 12.43 -7.11
C ALA A 123 9.35 12.46 -6.10
N ARG A 124 9.38 13.44 -5.20
CA ARG A 124 10.44 13.58 -4.19
C ARG A 124 10.51 12.39 -3.24
N PHE A 125 9.36 11.94 -2.75
CA PHE A 125 9.27 10.88 -1.74
C PHE A 125 9.00 9.49 -2.32
N HIS A 126 8.86 9.37 -3.64
CA HIS A 126 8.56 8.11 -4.33
C HIS A 126 7.28 7.44 -3.79
N VAL A 127 6.24 8.25 -3.54
CA VAL A 127 4.93 7.81 -3.05
C VAL A 127 3.82 8.14 -4.05
N SER A 128 2.69 7.45 -3.95
CA SER A 128 1.51 7.78 -4.77
C SER A 128 1.02 9.20 -4.48
N PRO A 129 0.71 10.04 -5.50
CA PRO A 129 0.11 11.37 -5.30
C PRO A 129 -1.15 11.36 -4.43
N THR A 130 -1.88 10.24 -4.41
CA THR A 130 -3.12 10.08 -3.66
C THR A 130 -2.95 10.24 -2.15
N VAL A 131 -1.74 10.06 -1.61
CA VAL A 131 -1.48 10.25 -0.16
C VAL A 131 -1.53 11.72 0.28
N PHE A 132 -1.47 12.66 -0.66
CA PHE A 132 -1.54 14.10 -0.40
C PHE A 132 -2.88 14.72 -0.82
N ILE A 133 -3.88 13.90 -1.16
CA ILE A 133 -5.21 14.36 -1.53
C ILE A 133 -6.14 14.11 -0.35
N GLU A 134 -6.76 15.18 0.16
CA GLU A 134 -7.86 15.02 1.14
C GLU A 134 -9.02 14.30 0.44
N LYS A 135 -9.37 13.12 0.93
CA LYS A 135 -10.63 12.47 0.55
C LYS A 135 -11.74 13.26 1.23
N THR A 136 -12.30 14.23 0.52
CA THR A 136 -13.42 15.00 1.04
C THR A 136 -14.56 14.04 1.38
N GLY A 137 -14.86 13.88 2.66
CA GLY A 137 -16.09 13.25 3.12
C GLY A 137 -17.27 13.99 2.50
N THR A 138 -18.14 13.23 1.83
CA THR A 138 -19.42 13.68 1.30
C THR A 138 -20.14 14.55 2.34
N LEU A 139 -20.35 15.83 2.02
CA LEU A 139 -21.29 16.68 2.74
C LEU A 139 -22.70 16.06 2.60
N HIS A 140 -23.37 15.79 3.71
CA HIS A 140 -24.83 15.85 3.80
C HIS A 140 -25.16 17.08 4.64
#